data_AF-A0A8D5GAP5-F1
#
_entry.id   AF-A0A8D5GAP5-F1
#
_cell.length_a   1.000
_cell.length_b   1.000
_cell.length_c   1.000
_cell.angle_alpha   90.00
_cell.angle_beta   90.00
_cell.angle_gamma   90.00
#
_symmetry.space_group_name_H-M   'P 1'
#
loop_
_entity.id
_entity.type
_entity.pdbx_description
1 polymer ?
#
loop_
_entity_poly.entity_id
_entity_poly.type
_entity_poly.pdbx_seq_one_letter_code
_entity_poly.pdbx_strand_id
1 'polypeptide(L)'
;MSIRLIIFRVTDFKLEKIYDDYFTLGFDMSRQFILVVAIVVGLPQVAFAASFGCYGELSAQERLICSDKSLSALDIRLNSLYSVAVLVAKPASSIRTKQREWLQTVRNKCNDAQCLTNAYQQRVDSLMIDVREVASPIPAALKVKVQHKATNSPYCQMGGDGDWFSITATVKDQGISGSIDGIWDCGRKVWGEIDFKGKLLGNIAFVEFQPGFSSDQGPLAEALIIATPNRIYWRVLSERYGESYVPSSEDIVSSRRAQ
;
A
#
# COMPACT_ATOMS: atom_id res chain seq x y z
N MET A 1 -6.87 -0.68 49.62
CA MET A 1 -7.03 -2.12 49.35
C MET A 1 -7.21 -2.27 47.85
N SER A 2 -6.11 -2.53 47.14
CA SER A 2 -6.03 -2.45 45.67
C SER A 2 -6.30 -3.81 45.04
N ILE A 3 -7.19 -3.86 44.04
CA ILE A 3 -7.44 -5.03 43.20
C ILE A 3 -6.55 -4.92 41.96
N ARG A 4 -5.70 -5.92 41.73
CA ARG A 4 -4.92 -6.10 40.50
C ARG A 4 -5.79 -6.83 39.46
N LEU A 5 -5.93 -6.26 38.26
CA LEU A 5 -6.44 -6.97 37.08
C LEU A 5 -5.37 -7.95 36.57
N ILE A 6 -5.74 -9.21 36.37
CA ILE A 6 -4.95 -10.20 35.65
C ILE A 6 -5.52 -10.31 34.23
N ILE A 7 -4.70 -9.97 33.24
CA ILE A 7 -4.98 -10.11 31.81
C ILE A 7 -4.66 -11.56 31.42
N PHE A 8 -5.62 -12.32 30.91
CA PHE A 8 -5.38 -13.62 30.31
C PHE A 8 -4.96 -13.46 28.84
N ARG A 9 -3.76 -13.98 28.52
CA ARG A 9 -3.29 -14.27 27.16
C ARG A 9 -4.03 -15.52 26.67
N VAL A 10 -4.64 -15.45 25.49
CA VAL A 10 -5.20 -16.62 24.80
C VAL A 10 -4.14 -17.13 23.83
N THR A 11 -3.53 -18.27 24.16
CA THR A 11 -2.78 -19.11 23.22
C THR A 11 -3.40 -20.50 23.24
N ASP A 12 -3.71 -21.00 22.04
CA ASP A 12 -4.09 -22.37 21.69
C ASP A 12 -5.29 -23.00 22.42
N PHE A 13 -6.46 -22.94 21.76
CA PHE A 13 -7.57 -23.85 22.05
C PHE A 13 -7.95 -24.61 20.79
N LYS A 14 -7.63 -25.92 20.77
CA LYS A 14 -8.09 -26.90 19.80
C LYS A 14 -9.61 -26.91 19.75
N LEU A 15 -10.16 -26.53 18.59
CA LEU A 15 -11.55 -26.74 18.19
C LEU A 15 -11.76 -28.21 17.81
N GLU A 16 -12.24 -29.07 18.71
CA GLU A 16 -12.81 -30.35 18.25
C GLU A 16 -13.74 -31.14 19.20
N LYS A 17 -14.19 -30.60 20.35
CA LYS A 17 -15.09 -31.38 21.24
C LYS A 17 -16.17 -30.57 21.99
N ILE A 18 -16.92 -29.72 21.29
CA ILE A 18 -18.12 -29.11 21.87
C ILE A 18 -19.23 -29.09 20.81
N TYR A 19 -19.78 -30.26 20.47
CA TYR A 19 -20.98 -30.32 19.62
C TYR A 19 -22.04 -31.35 20.06
N ASP A 20 -21.78 -32.20 21.05
CA ASP A 20 -22.68 -33.35 21.35
C ASP A 20 -23.51 -33.28 22.65
N ASP A 21 -23.50 -32.18 23.42
CA ASP A 21 -24.18 -32.16 24.74
C ASP A 21 -25.31 -31.11 24.88
N TYR A 22 -25.88 -30.61 23.78
CA TYR A 22 -27.00 -29.64 23.82
C TYR A 22 -28.36 -30.22 23.40
N PHE A 23 -28.55 -31.54 23.49
CA PHE A 23 -29.87 -32.15 23.34
C PHE A 23 -30.51 -32.38 24.72
N THR A 24 -31.73 -31.87 24.90
CA THR A 24 -32.62 -32.00 26.08
C THR A 24 -32.47 -30.99 27.24
N LEU A 25 -32.78 -29.72 27.00
CA LEU A 25 -33.49 -28.92 28.00
C LEU A 25 -34.56 -28.08 27.29
N GLY A 26 -35.82 -28.31 27.66
CA GLY A 26 -36.96 -27.59 27.10
C GLY A 26 -36.93 -26.11 27.48
N PHE A 27 -36.69 -25.26 26.48
CA PHE A 27 -36.80 -23.81 26.61
C PHE A 27 -38.02 -23.30 25.84
N ASP A 28 -38.87 -22.58 26.56
CA ASP A 28 -40.12 -21.96 26.09
C ASP A 28 -39.87 -21.02 24.90
N MET A 29 -40.51 -21.36 23.77
CA MET A 29 -40.23 -20.89 22.41
C MET A 29 -40.88 -19.54 22.03
N SER A 30 -41.19 -18.65 22.97
CA SER A 30 -41.95 -17.42 22.66
C SER A 30 -41.25 -16.08 22.99
N ARG A 31 -40.15 -16.08 23.77
CA ARG A 31 -39.48 -14.83 24.19
C ARG A 31 -37.95 -14.77 24.01
N GLN A 32 -37.28 -15.90 23.78
CA GLN A 32 -35.82 -15.94 23.70
C GLN A 32 -35.24 -15.86 22.29
N PHE A 33 -36.06 -16.02 21.23
CA PHE A 33 -35.61 -15.84 19.85
C PHE A 33 -35.15 -14.40 19.54
N ILE A 34 -35.67 -13.41 20.25
CA ILE A 34 -35.32 -11.99 20.04
C ILE A 34 -33.89 -11.68 20.54
N LEU A 35 -33.39 -12.40 21.54
CA LEU A 35 -32.07 -12.15 22.13
C LEU A 35 -30.92 -12.76 21.32
N VAL A 36 -31.14 -13.89 20.65
CA VAL A 36 -30.10 -14.55 19.82
C VAL A 36 -29.89 -13.80 18.50
N VAL A 37 -30.94 -13.21 17.91
CA VAL A 37 -30.82 -12.37 16.70
C VAL A 37 -30.07 -11.06 16.98
N ALA A 38 -30.21 -10.48 18.18
CA ALA A 38 -29.53 -9.24 18.55
C ALA A 38 -28.00 -9.38 18.70
N ILE A 39 -27.50 -10.59 18.99
CA ILE A 39 -26.06 -10.83 19.20
C ILE A 39 -25.31 -11.01 17.87
N VAL A 40 -25.97 -11.47 16.80
CA VAL A 40 -25.34 -11.66 15.48
C VAL A 40 -25.09 -10.34 14.74
N VAL A 41 -25.85 -9.28 15.05
CA VAL A 41 -25.76 -7.96 14.37
C VAL A 41 -24.61 -7.09 14.91
N GLY A 42 -23.96 -7.50 16.01
CA GLY A 42 -22.88 -6.74 16.66
C GLY A 42 -21.45 -7.13 16.26
N LEU A 43 -21.26 -8.02 15.29
CA LEU A 43 -19.91 -8.41 14.86
C LEU A 43 -19.20 -7.20 14.22
N PRO A 44 -17.99 -6.83 14.69
CA PRO A 44 -17.23 -5.76 14.07
C PRO A 44 -16.98 -6.13 12.60
N GLN A 45 -17.49 -5.31 11.68
CA GLN A 45 -17.18 -5.49 10.27
C GLN A 45 -15.67 -5.37 10.11
N VAL A 46 -15.08 -6.35 9.44
CA VAL A 46 -13.65 -6.33 9.11
C VAL A 46 -13.43 -5.12 8.19
N ALA A 47 -12.93 -4.03 8.75
CA ALA A 47 -12.60 -2.84 7.99
C ALA A 47 -11.23 -3.03 7.35
N PHE A 48 -11.16 -2.90 6.03
CA PHE A 48 -9.89 -2.86 5.32
C PHE A 48 -9.30 -1.47 5.47
N ALA A 49 -8.01 -1.37 5.76
CA ALA A 49 -7.35 -0.07 5.74
C ALA A 49 -7.31 0.48 4.31
N ALA A 50 -7.56 1.78 4.15
CA ALA A 50 -7.42 2.51 2.90
C ALA A 50 -6.15 3.38 2.98
N SER A 51 -6.02 4.40 2.13
CA SER A 51 -4.94 5.41 2.31
C SER A 51 -5.12 6.27 3.58
N PHE A 52 -6.21 6.06 4.31
CA PHE A 52 -6.57 6.69 5.58
C PHE A 52 -7.04 5.64 6.61
N GLY A 53 -7.09 6.04 7.87
CA GLY A 53 -7.54 5.16 8.96
C GLY A 53 -9.04 4.87 8.88
N CYS A 54 -9.40 3.59 8.84
CA CYS A 54 -10.80 3.14 8.81
C CYS A 54 -11.42 3.03 10.21
N TYR A 55 -11.25 4.09 11.01
CA TYR A 55 -11.74 4.20 12.38
C TYR A 55 -12.13 5.64 12.69
N GLY A 56 -13.00 5.83 13.69
CA GLY A 56 -13.49 7.16 14.08
C GLY A 56 -14.66 7.65 13.21
N GLU A 57 -14.76 8.97 13.05
CA GLU A 57 -15.83 9.60 12.27
C GLU A 57 -15.53 9.53 10.78
N LEU A 58 -16.23 8.64 10.07
CA LEU A 58 -16.09 8.42 8.64
C LEU A 58 -17.30 8.98 7.89
N SER A 59 -17.05 9.68 6.78
CA SER A 59 -18.07 10.03 5.79
C SER A 59 -18.72 8.78 5.17
N ALA A 60 -19.86 8.96 4.49
CA ALA A 60 -20.54 7.85 3.83
C ALA A 60 -19.63 7.14 2.80
N GLN A 61 -18.85 7.91 2.04
CA GLN A 61 -17.93 7.38 1.04
C GLN A 61 -16.72 6.68 1.69
N GLU A 62 -16.19 7.21 2.81
CA GLU A 62 -15.11 6.55 3.55
C GLU A 62 -15.56 5.21 4.12
N ARG A 63 -16.79 5.13 4.65
CA ARG A 63 -17.37 3.86 5.08
C ARG A 63 -17.46 2.84 3.95
N LEU A 64 -17.91 3.26 2.76
CA LEU A 64 -17.94 2.38 1.57
C LEU A 64 -16.54 1.85 1.24
N ILE A 65 -15.53 2.73 1.20
CA ILE A 65 -14.14 2.36 0.90
C ILE A 65 -13.59 1.39 1.96
N CYS A 66 -13.83 1.65 3.24
CA CYS A 66 -13.35 0.80 4.32
C CYS A 66 -14.04 -0.58 4.36
N SER A 67 -15.27 -0.66 3.86
CA SER A 67 -16.06 -1.91 3.82
C SER A 67 -15.79 -2.78 2.58
N ASP A 68 -15.11 -2.24 1.57
CA ASP A 68 -14.85 -2.93 0.29
C ASP A 68 -13.34 -3.00 0.01
N LYS A 69 -12.81 -4.23 -0.03
CA LYS A 69 -11.39 -4.49 -0.25
C LYS A 69 -10.86 -3.93 -1.58
N SER A 70 -11.68 -3.97 -2.63
CA SER A 70 -11.29 -3.49 -3.97
C SER A 70 -11.24 -1.96 -3.99
N LEU A 71 -12.21 -1.30 -3.36
CA LEU A 71 -12.20 0.16 -3.20
C LEU A 71 -11.04 0.63 -2.33
N SER A 72 -10.76 -0.04 -1.22
CA SER A 72 -9.58 0.24 -0.37
C SER A 72 -8.28 0.12 -1.18
N ALA A 73 -8.12 -0.94 -1.98
CA ALA A 73 -6.94 -1.10 -2.85
C ALA A 73 -6.83 -0.01 -3.92
N LEU A 74 -7.95 0.39 -4.53
CA LEU A 74 -7.98 1.50 -5.50
C LEU A 74 -7.65 2.84 -4.84
N ASP A 75 -8.12 3.08 -3.62
CA ASP A 75 -7.82 4.28 -2.83
C ASP A 75 -6.31 4.43 -2.59
N ILE A 76 -5.69 3.33 -2.14
CA ILE A 76 -4.25 3.22 -1.93
C ILE A 76 -3.48 3.49 -3.23
N ARG A 77 -3.88 2.83 -4.33
CA ARG A 77 -3.25 3.02 -5.65
C ARG A 77 -3.30 4.47 -6.10
N LEU A 78 -4.48 5.08 -6.00
CA LEU A 78 -4.69 6.47 -6.37
C LEU A 78 -3.82 7.39 -5.51
N ASN A 79 -3.78 7.17 -4.20
CA ASN A 79 -2.96 7.97 -3.30
C ASN A 79 -1.45 7.84 -3.61
N SER A 80 -0.97 6.62 -3.89
CA SER A 80 0.41 6.39 -4.35
C SER A 80 0.72 7.15 -5.63
N LEU A 81 -0.16 7.13 -6.63
CA LEU A 81 0.01 7.91 -7.87
C LEU A 81 -0.03 9.42 -7.64
N TYR A 82 -0.98 9.89 -6.85
CA TYR A 82 -1.10 11.30 -6.50
C TYR A 82 0.18 11.81 -5.81
N SER A 83 0.72 11.03 -4.86
CA SER A 83 1.93 11.40 -4.15
C SER A 83 3.12 11.58 -5.08
N VAL A 84 3.32 10.67 -6.05
CA VAL A 84 4.42 10.82 -7.01
C VAL A 84 4.15 11.92 -8.03
N ALA A 85 2.91 12.08 -8.50
CA ALA A 85 2.52 13.18 -9.38
C ALA A 85 2.85 14.55 -8.76
N VAL A 86 2.59 14.74 -7.46
CA VAL A 86 2.95 15.96 -6.74
C VAL A 86 4.47 16.17 -6.65
N LEU A 87 5.26 15.10 -6.54
CA LEU A 87 6.73 15.18 -6.48
C LEU A 87 7.37 15.52 -7.82
N VAL A 88 6.82 14.98 -8.92
CA VAL A 88 7.41 15.16 -10.25
C VAL A 88 6.89 16.39 -10.98
N ALA A 89 5.66 16.84 -10.70
CA ALA A 89 5.05 17.98 -11.39
C ALA A 89 5.65 19.32 -10.98
N LYS A 90 5.77 20.22 -11.97
CA LYS A 90 6.19 21.61 -11.77
C LYS A 90 5.21 22.54 -12.51
N PRO A 91 4.40 23.35 -11.80
CA PRO A 91 4.29 23.46 -10.34
C PRO A 91 3.41 22.35 -9.72
N ALA A 92 3.81 21.84 -8.56
CA ALA A 92 3.05 20.84 -7.79
C ALA A 92 1.66 21.33 -7.35
N SER A 93 1.46 22.65 -7.23
CA SER A 93 0.18 23.25 -6.86
C SER A 93 -0.94 22.95 -7.86
N SER A 94 -0.62 22.75 -9.14
CA SER A 94 -1.59 22.36 -10.17
C SER A 94 -2.24 21.01 -9.84
N ILE A 95 -1.41 19.99 -9.55
CA ILE A 95 -1.88 18.64 -9.19
C ILE A 95 -2.71 18.68 -7.90
N ARG A 96 -2.24 19.42 -6.88
CA ARG A 96 -2.97 19.56 -5.60
C ARG A 96 -4.33 20.22 -5.77
N THR A 97 -4.44 21.22 -6.63
CA THR A 97 -5.73 21.90 -6.90
C THR A 97 -6.68 20.97 -7.64
N LYS A 98 -6.24 20.33 -8.74
CA LYS A 98 -7.05 19.34 -9.46
C LYS A 98 -7.53 18.20 -8.54
N GLN A 99 -6.69 17.74 -7.62
CA GLN A 99 -7.05 16.68 -6.67
C GLN A 99 -8.14 17.13 -5.70
N ARG A 100 -8.02 18.32 -5.11
CA ARG A 100 -9.04 18.87 -4.20
C ARG A 100 -10.38 19.09 -4.90
N GLU A 101 -10.34 19.62 -6.11
CA GLU A 101 -11.54 19.80 -6.93
C GLU A 101 -12.21 18.45 -7.21
N TRP A 102 -11.46 17.46 -7.70
CA TRP A 102 -11.97 16.11 -7.95
C TRP A 102 -12.59 15.46 -6.70
N LEU A 103 -11.98 15.63 -5.53
CA LEU A 103 -12.56 15.14 -4.27
C LEU A 103 -13.94 15.76 -4.01
N GLN A 104 -14.09 17.07 -4.21
CA GLN A 104 -15.33 17.80 -3.93
C GLN A 104 -16.43 17.58 -4.97
N THR A 105 -16.06 17.50 -6.25
CA THR A 105 -17.02 17.51 -7.37
C THR A 105 -17.35 16.12 -7.89
N VAL A 106 -16.46 15.13 -7.68
CA VAL A 106 -16.63 13.76 -8.19
C VAL A 106 -16.73 12.76 -7.04
N ARG A 107 -15.64 12.53 -6.30
CA ARG A 107 -15.57 11.46 -5.28
C ARG A 107 -16.65 11.63 -4.20
N ASN A 108 -16.77 12.82 -3.63
CA ASN A 108 -17.73 13.09 -2.55
C ASN A 108 -19.19 13.16 -3.03
N LYS A 109 -19.44 13.07 -4.34
CA LYS A 109 -20.79 12.99 -4.91
C LYS A 109 -21.26 11.55 -5.15
N CYS A 110 -20.37 10.58 -5.01
CA CYS A 110 -20.73 9.17 -5.14
C CYS A 110 -21.57 8.69 -3.96
N ASN A 111 -22.58 7.87 -4.28
CA ASN A 111 -23.52 7.30 -3.30
C ASN A 111 -23.38 5.77 -3.15
N ASP A 112 -22.58 5.14 -4.01
CA ASP A 112 -22.38 3.69 -4.02
C ASP A 112 -20.95 3.31 -4.46
N ALA A 113 -20.65 2.01 -4.36
CA ALA A 113 -19.34 1.45 -4.68
C ALA A 113 -19.00 1.50 -6.18
N GLN A 114 -19.98 1.38 -7.06
CA GLN A 114 -19.76 1.41 -8.51
C GLN A 114 -19.34 2.80 -8.97
N CYS A 115 -20.00 3.84 -8.45
CA CYS A 115 -19.61 5.23 -8.68
C CYS A 115 -18.18 5.49 -8.21
N LEU A 116 -17.83 5.07 -6.99
CA LEU A 116 -16.48 5.24 -6.44
C LEU A 116 -15.43 4.51 -7.29
N THR A 117 -15.72 3.28 -7.71
CA THR A 117 -14.83 2.49 -8.58
C THR A 117 -14.53 3.23 -9.88
N ASN A 118 -15.57 3.72 -10.56
CA ASN A 118 -15.43 4.46 -11.81
C ASN A 118 -14.66 5.79 -11.61
N ALA A 119 -15.00 6.54 -10.56
CA ALA A 119 -14.34 7.79 -10.23
C ALA A 119 -12.84 7.57 -9.95
N TYR A 120 -12.51 6.50 -9.22
CA TYR A 120 -11.14 6.16 -8.86
C TYR A 120 -10.33 5.73 -10.07
N GLN A 121 -10.88 4.86 -10.92
CA GLN A 121 -10.21 4.42 -12.14
C GLN A 121 -9.90 5.60 -13.07
N GLN A 122 -10.88 6.48 -13.32
CA GLN A 122 -10.68 7.68 -14.14
C GLN A 122 -9.62 8.60 -13.55
N ARG A 123 -9.57 8.74 -12.22
CA ARG A 123 -8.59 9.60 -11.56
C ARG A 123 -7.19 8.99 -11.60
N VAL A 124 -7.07 7.68 -11.42
CA VAL A 124 -5.83 6.91 -11.59
C VAL A 124 -5.26 7.12 -13.00
N ASP A 125 -6.09 7.00 -14.03
CA ASP A 125 -5.67 7.18 -15.42
C ASP A 125 -5.21 8.62 -15.68
N SER A 126 -5.97 9.61 -15.18
CA SER A 126 -5.60 11.03 -15.27
C SER A 126 -4.26 11.33 -14.60
N LEU A 127 -4.02 10.80 -13.39
CA LEU A 127 -2.75 10.99 -12.68
C LEU A 127 -1.59 10.29 -13.40
N MET A 128 -1.85 9.11 -14.01
CA MET A 128 -0.83 8.41 -14.79
C MET A 128 -0.40 9.22 -16.02
N ILE A 129 -1.35 9.91 -16.67
CA ILE A 129 -1.04 10.85 -17.77
C ILE A 129 -0.19 12.02 -17.24
N ASP A 130 -0.60 12.67 -16.16
CA ASP A 130 0.13 13.80 -15.56
C ASP A 130 1.59 13.39 -15.22
N VAL A 131 1.80 12.18 -14.68
CA VAL A 131 3.13 11.64 -14.35
C VAL A 131 3.95 11.36 -15.61
N ARG A 132 3.34 10.77 -16.65
CA ARG A 132 4.03 10.44 -17.91
C ARG A 132 4.48 11.66 -18.68
N GLU A 133 3.69 12.73 -18.65
CA GLU A 133 3.99 13.98 -19.37
C GLU A 133 5.28 14.64 -18.88
N VAL A 134 5.53 14.59 -17.57
CA VAL A 134 6.75 15.17 -16.97
C VAL A 134 7.93 14.21 -16.92
N ALA A 135 7.69 12.92 -17.17
CA ALA A 135 8.73 11.89 -17.14
C ALA A 135 9.66 11.99 -18.36
N SER A 136 10.95 11.82 -18.11
CA SER A 136 11.98 11.62 -19.14
C SER A 136 12.08 10.13 -19.50
N PRO A 137 12.50 9.78 -20.73
CA PRO A 137 12.76 8.39 -21.09
C PRO A 137 13.72 7.71 -20.10
N ILE A 138 13.39 6.48 -19.70
CA ILE A 138 14.25 5.68 -18.83
C ILE A 138 15.50 5.28 -19.61
N PRO A 139 16.72 5.45 -19.05
CA PRO A 139 17.95 5.06 -19.73
C PRO A 139 18.02 3.54 -19.95
N ALA A 140 18.74 3.11 -20.99
CA ALA A 140 18.87 1.70 -21.34
C ALA A 140 19.46 0.83 -20.22
N ALA A 141 20.36 1.41 -19.42
CA ALA A 141 20.85 0.83 -18.18
C ALA A 141 20.69 1.87 -17.06
N LEU A 142 20.17 1.42 -15.93
CA LEU A 142 19.90 2.22 -14.75
C LEU A 142 20.62 1.57 -13.57
N LYS A 143 21.49 2.31 -12.89
CA LYS A 143 22.05 1.90 -11.59
C LYS A 143 22.09 3.10 -10.68
N VAL A 144 21.19 3.13 -9.70
CA VAL A 144 21.02 4.26 -8.79
C VAL A 144 20.95 3.77 -7.36
N LYS A 145 21.53 4.53 -6.43
CA LYS A 145 21.52 4.24 -5.00
C LYS A 145 21.30 5.54 -4.23
N VAL A 146 20.42 5.49 -3.23
CA VAL A 146 20.24 6.53 -2.21
C VAL A 146 20.74 6.00 -0.88
N GLN A 147 21.40 6.87 -0.12
CA GLN A 147 21.82 6.62 1.26
C GLN A 147 21.14 7.64 2.17
N HIS A 148 20.65 7.16 3.29
CA HIS A 148 19.97 7.90 4.32
C HIS A 148 20.72 7.71 5.63
N LYS A 149 20.73 8.76 6.47
CA LYS A 149 21.38 8.65 7.77
C LYS A 149 20.66 7.62 8.63
N ALA A 150 21.43 6.81 9.34
CA ALA A 150 20.89 5.89 10.35
C ALA A 150 19.96 6.65 11.31
N THR A 151 18.75 6.13 11.51
CA THR A 151 17.87 6.64 12.56
C THR A 151 18.40 6.22 13.94
N ASN A 152 17.98 6.89 15.03
CA ASN A 152 18.38 6.52 16.40
C ASN A 152 17.77 5.18 16.91
N SER A 153 17.27 4.35 16.00
CA SER A 153 16.73 3.04 16.31
C SER A 153 17.86 2.08 16.73
N PRO A 154 17.69 1.26 17.79
CA PRO A 154 18.68 0.26 18.20
C PRO A 154 19.05 -0.72 17.08
N TYR A 155 18.12 -1.03 16.18
CA TYR A 155 18.36 -1.86 14.99
C TYR A 155 19.34 -1.20 14.01
N CYS A 156 19.28 0.12 13.88
CA CYS A 156 20.18 0.89 13.00
C CYS A 156 21.62 0.98 13.55
N GLN A 157 21.83 0.76 14.85
CA GLN A 157 23.15 0.81 15.48
C GLN A 157 23.99 -0.45 15.22
N MET A 158 23.36 -1.58 14.89
CA MET A 158 24.06 -2.86 14.61
C MET A 158 24.59 -2.97 13.17
N GLY A 159 24.09 -2.15 12.24
CA GLY A 159 24.33 -2.29 10.79
C GLY A 159 25.41 -1.37 10.17
N GLY A 160 25.99 -0.44 10.93
CA GLY A 160 27.15 0.38 10.52
C GLY A 160 26.89 1.48 9.48
N ASP A 161 26.10 1.23 8.43
CA ASP A 161 26.05 2.09 7.23
C ASP A 161 24.76 2.91 7.05
N GLY A 162 23.81 2.79 7.98
CA GLY A 162 22.51 3.45 7.89
C GLY A 162 21.57 2.84 6.84
N ASP A 163 20.48 3.56 6.53
CA ASP A 163 19.48 3.07 5.57
C ASP A 163 19.92 3.40 4.14
N TRP A 164 19.80 2.46 3.22
CA TRP A 164 20.08 2.67 1.81
C TRP A 164 19.13 1.88 0.93
N PHE A 165 18.90 2.38 -0.28
CA PHE A 165 18.08 1.70 -1.27
C PHE A 165 18.69 1.89 -2.65
N SER A 166 18.64 0.86 -3.48
CA SER A 166 19.20 0.87 -4.82
C SER A 166 18.29 0.17 -5.81
N ILE A 167 18.38 0.62 -7.06
CA ILE A 167 17.69 0.04 -8.20
C ILE A 167 18.75 -0.19 -9.28
N THR A 168 18.84 -1.43 -9.74
CA THR A 168 19.58 -1.79 -10.94
C THR A 168 18.59 -2.30 -11.98
N ALA A 169 18.55 -1.71 -13.18
CA ALA A 169 17.62 -2.10 -14.22
C ALA A 169 18.27 -2.06 -15.60
N THR A 170 17.81 -2.93 -16.49
CA THR A 170 18.13 -2.91 -17.92
C THR A 170 16.83 -2.87 -18.72
N VAL A 171 16.80 -1.99 -19.71
CA VAL A 171 15.72 -1.88 -20.69
C VAL A 171 16.13 -2.60 -21.96
N LYS A 172 15.25 -3.46 -22.46
CA LYS A 172 15.40 -4.14 -23.75
C LYS A 172 14.07 -4.07 -24.49
N ASP A 173 14.08 -3.47 -25.67
CA ASP A 173 12.86 -3.19 -26.46
C ASP A 173 11.84 -2.40 -25.63
N GLN A 174 10.65 -2.96 -25.38
CA GLN A 174 9.63 -2.40 -24.50
C GLN A 174 9.62 -3.01 -23.09
N GLY A 175 10.54 -3.93 -22.80
CA GLY A 175 10.68 -4.60 -21.52
C GLY A 175 11.69 -3.90 -20.61
N ILE A 176 11.49 -4.05 -19.30
CA ILE A 176 12.46 -3.67 -18.28
C ILE A 176 12.54 -4.78 -17.23
N SER A 177 13.74 -5.08 -16.79
CA SER A 177 13.99 -6.04 -15.72
C SER A 177 15.21 -5.63 -14.91
N GLY A 178 15.25 -6.07 -13.67
CA GLY A 178 16.34 -5.73 -12.78
C GLY A 178 16.03 -6.13 -11.36
N SER A 179 16.71 -5.48 -10.42
CA SER A 179 16.56 -5.77 -9.01
C SER A 179 16.58 -4.49 -8.18
N ILE A 180 15.87 -4.57 -7.05
CA ILE A 180 16.00 -3.62 -5.95
C ILE A 180 16.74 -4.31 -4.81
N ASP A 181 17.56 -3.54 -4.11
CA ASP A 181 18.25 -4.00 -2.90
C ASP A 181 18.41 -2.82 -1.96
N GLY A 182 18.47 -3.08 -0.68
CA GLY A 182 18.53 -2.05 0.32
C GLY A 182 18.53 -2.59 1.72
N ILE A 183 18.78 -1.67 2.65
CA ILE A 183 18.44 -1.76 4.06
C ILE A 183 17.59 -0.52 4.32
N TRP A 184 16.31 -0.69 4.61
CA TRP A 184 15.42 0.44 4.87
C TRP A 184 14.73 0.25 6.21
N ASP A 185 14.47 1.35 6.91
CA ASP A 185 13.82 1.33 8.22
C ASP A 185 14.54 0.38 9.19
N CYS A 186 15.87 0.45 9.18
CA CYS A 186 16.79 -0.40 9.94
C CYS A 186 16.66 -1.91 9.65
N GLY A 187 16.60 -2.29 8.37
CA GLY A 187 16.53 -3.69 7.91
C GLY A 187 15.12 -4.28 7.94
N ARG A 188 14.11 -3.46 8.28
CA ARG A 188 12.71 -3.87 8.22
C ARG A 188 12.12 -3.74 6.84
N LYS A 189 12.79 -3.15 5.86
CA LYS A 189 12.14 -2.80 4.59
C LYS A 189 12.77 -3.39 3.31
N VAL A 190 14.07 -3.44 3.17
CA VAL A 190 14.67 -4.40 2.23
C VAL A 190 15.82 -5.05 2.98
N TRP A 191 16.02 -6.35 2.77
CA TRP A 191 17.24 -7.02 3.20
C TRP A 191 17.51 -8.23 2.31
N GLY A 192 18.03 -7.98 1.11
CA GLY A 192 18.26 -8.97 0.07
C GLY A 192 17.77 -8.46 -1.28
N GLU A 193 18.40 -8.94 -2.35
CA GLU A 193 18.08 -8.55 -3.73
C GLU A 193 16.72 -9.13 -4.15
N ILE A 194 15.81 -8.26 -4.60
CA ILE A 194 14.48 -8.62 -5.09
C ILE A 194 14.41 -8.29 -6.58
N ASP A 195 14.21 -9.32 -7.39
CA ASP A 195 14.02 -9.18 -8.83
C ASP A 195 12.65 -8.58 -9.15
N PHE A 196 12.63 -7.73 -10.17
CA PHE A 196 11.42 -7.21 -10.79
C PHE A 196 11.47 -7.36 -12.30
N LYS A 197 10.28 -7.45 -12.90
CA LYS A 197 10.08 -7.43 -14.35
C LYS A 197 8.92 -6.53 -14.71
N GLY A 198 8.95 -5.96 -15.90
CA GLY A 198 7.93 -5.01 -16.28
C GLY A 198 8.04 -4.54 -17.72
N LYS A 199 7.30 -3.48 -18.01
CA LYS A 199 7.24 -2.88 -19.34
C LYS A 199 7.32 -1.37 -19.27
N LEU A 200 7.83 -0.77 -20.33
CA LEU A 200 7.74 0.66 -20.55
C LEU A 200 6.30 1.03 -20.91
N LEU A 201 5.80 2.09 -20.28
CA LEU A 201 4.53 2.74 -20.60
C LEU A 201 4.82 4.19 -21.00
N GLY A 202 5.34 4.37 -22.21
CA GLY A 202 5.92 5.65 -22.63
C GLY A 202 7.22 5.93 -21.87
N ASN A 203 7.29 7.06 -21.17
CA ASN A 203 8.50 7.50 -20.45
C ASN A 203 8.60 6.98 -19.01
N ILE A 204 7.66 6.15 -18.57
CA ILE A 204 7.70 5.48 -17.26
C ILE A 204 7.81 3.98 -17.45
N ALA A 205 8.21 3.26 -16.40
CA ALA A 205 8.14 1.81 -16.36
C ALA A 205 7.14 1.38 -15.29
N PHE A 206 6.31 0.41 -15.64
CA PHE A 206 5.50 -0.34 -14.70
C PHE A 206 6.17 -1.69 -14.47
N VAL A 207 6.45 -2.01 -13.20
CA VAL A 207 7.16 -3.22 -12.81
C VAL A 207 6.39 -3.98 -11.74
N GLU A 208 6.54 -5.29 -11.78
CA GLU A 208 6.00 -6.23 -10.82
C GLU A 208 7.16 -6.98 -10.16
N PHE A 209 7.02 -7.23 -8.86
CA PHE A 209 8.04 -7.91 -8.07
C PHE A 209 7.39 -8.75 -6.97
N GLN A 210 8.10 -9.77 -6.50
CA GLN A 210 7.62 -10.58 -5.38
C GLN A 210 7.85 -9.83 -4.06
N PRO A 211 6.79 -9.53 -3.31
CA PRO A 211 6.92 -8.80 -2.07
C PRO A 211 7.24 -9.80 -0.91
N GLY A 212 8.45 -9.73 -0.32
CA GLY A 212 8.84 -10.37 0.96
C GLY A 212 9.21 -11.86 0.97
N PHE A 213 9.39 -12.40 2.20
CA PHE A 213 10.12 -13.66 2.51
C PHE A 213 9.24 -14.88 2.86
N SER A 214 7.91 -14.76 2.89
CA SER A 214 7.06 -15.87 3.33
C SER A 214 7.01 -17.00 2.27
N SER A 215 6.83 -18.23 2.76
CA SER A 215 6.70 -19.44 1.92
C SER A 215 5.49 -19.41 1.01
N ASP A 216 4.50 -18.59 1.33
CA ASP A 216 3.29 -18.39 0.56
C ASP A 216 3.51 -17.18 -0.34
N GLN A 217 3.96 -17.46 -1.57
CA GLN A 217 4.19 -16.46 -2.62
C GLN A 217 2.87 -15.74 -2.93
N GLY A 218 2.57 -14.70 -2.16
CA GLY A 218 1.43 -13.83 -2.39
C GLY A 218 1.49 -13.21 -3.80
N PRO A 219 0.37 -12.69 -4.31
CA PRO A 219 0.33 -12.01 -5.61
C PRO A 219 1.34 -10.87 -5.69
N LEU A 220 1.94 -10.71 -6.87
CA LEU A 220 2.96 -9.70 -7.18
C LEU A 220 2.54 -8.30 -6.71
N ALA A 221 3.52 -7.55 -6.22
CA ALA A 221 3.37 -6.13 -5.94
C ALA A 221 3.73 -5.32 -7.19
N GLU A 222 3.11 -4.15 -7.31
CA GLU A 222 3.29 -3.27 -8.46
C GLU A 222 4.03 -2.00 -8.05
N ALA A 223 4.95 -1.52 -8.90
CA ALA A 223 5.62 -0.24 -8.74
C ALA A 223 5.80 0.50 -10.06
N LEU A 224 6.01 1.81 -9.95
CA LEU A 224 6.48 2.66 -11.03
C LEU A 224 7.94 3.03 -10.82
N ILE A 225 8.69 3.00 -11.93
CA ILE A 225 9.97 3.68 -12.07
C ILE A 225 9.74 4.89 -12.96
N ILE A 226 10.02 6.09 -12.44
CA ILE A 226 9.84 7.35 -13.15
C ILE A 226 11.18 8.06 -13.19
N ALA A 227 11.67 8.34 -14.40
CA ALA A 227 12.87 9.13 -14.59
C ALA A 227 12.52 10.60 -14.82
N THR A 228 13.27 11.49 -14.21
CA THR A 228 13.31 12.93 -14.50
C THR A 228 14.77 13.32 -14.74
N PRO A 229 15.09 14.54 -15.21
CA PRO A 229 16.47 14.86 -15.59
C PRO A 229 17.53 14.59 -14.50
N ASN A 230 17.19 14.73 -13.21
CA ASN A 230 18.16 14.57 -12.12
C ASN A 230 17.75 13.54 -11.06
N ARG A 231 16.59 12.89 -11.21
CA ARG A 231 16.04 11.99 -10.19
C ARG A 231 15.32 10.81 -10.81
N ILE A 232 15.41 9.68 -10.12
CA ILE A 232 14.64 8.47 -10.36
C ILE A 232 13.70 8.27 -9.18
N TYR A 233 12.42 8.04 -9.44
CA TYR A 233 11.45 7.77 -8.40
C TYR A 233 11.04 6.30 -8.48
N TRP A 234 11.13 5.62 -7.34
CA TRP A 234 10.48 4.34 -7.10
C TRP A 234 9.18 4.61 -6.35
N ARG A 235 8.05 4.10 -6.84
CA ARG A 235 6.75 4.25 -6.19
C ARG A 235 5.97 2.96 -6.23
N VAL A 236 5.72 2.35 -5.07
CA VAL A 236 4.86 1.18 -4.95
C VAL A 236 3.39 1.61 -5.07
N LEU A 237 2.63 0.91 -5.92
CA LEU A 237 1.22 1.22 -6.21
C LEU A 237 0.23 0.33 -5.45
N SER A 238 0.68 -0.79 -4.90
CA SER A 238 -0.14 -1.72 -4.13
C SER A 238 0.36 -1.81 -2.70
N GLU A 239 -0.44 -1.40 -1.72
CA GLU A 239 -0.13 -1.70 -0.31
C GLU A 239 -0.59 -3.11 0.00
N ARG A 240 0.34 -3.96 0.42
CA ARG A 240 0.05 -5.27 1.00
C ARG A 240 0.39 -5.17 2.48
N TYR A 241 -0.64 -5.21 3.32
CA TYR A 241 -0.46 -5.37 4.76
C TYR A 241 0.19 -6.74 5.03
N GLY A 242 1.30 -6.73 5.76
CA GLY A 242 1.79 -7.90 6.50
C GLY A 242 3.08 -8.53 6.01
N GLU A 243 3.36 -8.58 4.70
CA GLU A 243 4.41 -9.51 4.23
C GLU A 243 5.34 -8.99 3.15
N SER A 244 5.48 -7.67 3.01
CA SER A 244 6.62 -7.16 2.27
C SER A 244 7.05 -5.81 2.72
N TYR A 245 8.35 -5.71 2.71
CA TYR A 245 9.07 -4.75 3.45
C TYR A 245 9.47 -3.59 2.51
N VAL A 246 9.33 -3.67 1.19
CA VAL A 246 9.89 -2.65 0.27
C VAL A 246 9.47 -1.20 0.62
N PRO A 247 10.39 -0.19 0.60
CA PRO A 247 10.02 1.20 0.81
C PRO A 247 8.92 1.63 -0.15
N SER A 248 7.87 2.25 0.38
CA SER A 248 6.72 2.70 -0.39
C SER A 248 7.11 3.74 -1.44
N SER A 249 8.20 4.47 -1.20
CA SER A 249 8.85 5.28 -2.22
C SER A 249 10.25 5.75 -1.89
N GLU A 250 11.05 5.94 -2.95
CA GLU A 250 12.37 6.58 -2.88
C GLU A 250 12.54 7.56 -4.04
N ASP A 251 13.19 8.69 -3.79
CA ASP A 251 13.63 9.64 -4.81
C ASP A 251 15.17 9.69 -4.88
N ILE A 252 15.71 9.00 -5.88
CA ILE A 252 17.15 8.77 -5.99
C ILE A 252 17.74 9.79 -6.95
N VAL A 253 18.67 10.61 -6.47
CA VAL A 253 19.40 11.56 -7.31
C VAL A 253 20.26 10.79 -8.29
N SER A 254 20.01 10.95 -9.59
CA SER A 254 20.85 10.36 -10.62
C SER A 254 22.16 11.15 -10.66
N SER A 255 23.28 10.52 -10.31
CA SER A 255 24.60 11.12 -10.42
C SER A 255 25.00 11.31 -11.89
N ARG A 256 24.47 12.36 -12.54
CA ARG A 256 25.11 12.91 -13.73
C ARG A 256 26.32 13.75 -13.30
N ARG A 257 27.36 13.09 -12.82
CA ARG A 257 28.74 13.62 -12.81
C ARG A 257 29.69 12.54 -13.28
N ALA A 258 29.77 12.44 -14.59
CA ALA A 258 30.95 11.95 -15.30
C ALA A 258 30.99 12.69 -16.64
N GLN A 259 31.47 13.93 -16.58
CA GLN A 259 32.29 14.61 -17.58
C GLN A 259 32.95 15.80 -16.88
#